data_AF-B8ACM8-F1
#
_entry.id   AF-B8ACM8-F1
#
_cell.length_a   1.000
_cell.length_b   1.000
_cell.length_c   1.000
_cell.angle_alpha   90.00
_cell.angle_beta   90.00
_cell.angle_gamma   90.00
#
_symmetry.space_group_name_H-M   'P 1'
#
loop_
_entity.id
_entity.type
_entity.pdbx_description
1 polymer ?
#
loop_
_entity_poly.entity_id
_entity_poly.type
_entity_poly.pdbx_seq_one_letter_code
_entity_poly.pdbx_strand_id
1 'polypeptide(L)'
;MSCAAVWVPSPCSPSPVPPRHRRGRWRRGSASSSSSSAFRACAGGDASGDGGGGGRPARMVLHDSLEGAGVSTEHARAAREGFAKQVGRLTRLDAETSIAISRGADLARAALCVAAEDDSLVSHSSVPLPVEAFVSRLDDLSTGFLADGYLPPAGAPPQVFLDHLDRYLYVHKVLTCRLGSALMLSLIYSEILKMLRLYGLLEFNVEIFFPHDLNSLPRGYDKHKSKLGDEPHIMTSKSLLVEILKTLKNTFWPFQSNQSGSLFLNAVSANQHGPGNVGDNQTTPHGNISTIEMAAAKAAQHRLMRGVWTNVRFGDMRRALAACERLILLNHDPRELRDYAALLYHCGYYEDCLQYLASYQTAVAGQHWNNPLEIMEDEAVNTLRARVSLILAEDGWSSRRSPATSYWTKNSEPW
;
A
#
# COMPACT_ATOMS: atom_id res chain seq x y z
N MET A 1 -21.49 23.03 -10.77
CA MET A 1 -22.93 22.93 -11.10
C MET A 1 -23.20 21.49 -11.51
N SER A 2 -24.27 20.93 -10.94
CA SER A 2 -24.68 19.52 -11.05
C SER A 2 -25.21 19.22 -12.44
N CYS A 3 -24.85 18.06 -13.00
CA CYS A 3 -25.67 17.38 -14.03
C CYS A 3 -25.60 15.87 -13.77
N ALA A 4 -26.63 15.39 -13.09
CA ALA A 4 -27.07 14.00 -13.15
C ALA A 4 -27.60 13.72 -14.56
N ALA A 5 -27.21 12.59 -15.14
CA ALA A 5 -27.91 11.99 -16.27
C ALA A 5 -28.24 10.54 -15.92
N VAL A 6 -29.50 10.35 -15.54
CA VAL A 6 -30.20 9.07 -15.48
C VAL A 6 -30.35 8.55 -16.90
N TRP A 7 -29.94 7.31 -17.18
CA TRP A 7 -30.41 6.57 -18.35
C TRP A 7 -30.85 5.16 -17.95
N VAL A 8 -32.08 4.84 -18.33
CA VAL A 8 -32.81 3.59 -18.06
C VAL A 8 -32.42 2.55 -19.13
N PRO A 9 -32.26 1.26 -18.78
CA PRO A 9 -31.96 0.22 -19.76
C PRO A 9 -33.22 -0.24 -20.50
N SER A 10 -33.13 -0.38 -21.82
CA SER A 10 -34.10 -1.12 -22.64
C SER A 10 -33.55 -2.51 -23.01
N PRO A 11 -34.42 -3.52 -23.16
CA PRO A 11 -34.04 -4.93 -23.06
C PRO A 11 -33.59 -5.51 -24.41
N CYS A 12 -32.42 -6.17 -24.41
CA CYS A 12 -32.01 -7.04 -25.51
C CYS A 12 -32.15 -8.52 -25.12
N SER A 13 -32.86 -9.23 -25.98
CA SER A 13 -33.25 -10.64 -25.95
C SER A 13 -32.08 -11.64 -25.91
N PRO A 14 -32.33 -12.92 -25.55
CA PRO A 14 -31.34 -13.79 -24.94
C PRO A 14 -30.43 -14.50 -25.96
N SER A 15 -29.14 -14.53 -25.64
CA SER A 15 -28.12 -15.35 -26.32
C SER A 15 -28.20 -16.82 -25.88
N PRO A 16 -27.82 -17.79 -26.74
CA PRO A 16 -28.10 -19.20 -26.57
C PRO A 16 -27.24 -19.88 -25.49
N VAL A 17 -27.85 -20.89 -24.88
CA VAL A 17 -27.35 -21.75 -23.79
C VAL A 17 -26.04 -22.48 -24.16
N PRO A 18 -24.99 -22.46 -23.31
CA PRO A 18 -23.81 -23.28 -23.52
C PRO A 18 -24.02 -24.73 -23.04
N PRO A 19 -23.30 -25.73 -23.59
CA PRO A 19 -23.52 -27.14 -23.28
C PRO A 19 -23.09 -27.51 -21.85
N ARG A 20 -23.90 -28.34 -21.20
CA ARG A 20 -23.61 -28.97 -19.91
C ARG A 20 -22.38 -29.87 -19.99
N HIS A 21 -21.29 -29.49 -19.31
CA HIS A 21 -20.22 -30.43 -18.95
C HIS A 21 -20.32 -30.87 -17.48
N ARG A 22 -20.03 -32.16 -17.30
CA ARG A 22 -20.31 -33.02 -16.14
C ARG A 22 -19.62 -32.55 -14.86
N ARG A 23 -20.38 -32.58 -13.76
CA ARG A 23 -19.89 -32.46 -12.38
C ARG A 23 -19.00 -33.65 -12.01
N GLY A 24 -17.69 -33.41 -11.84
CA GLY A 24 -16.78 -34.30 -11.13
C GLY A 24 -16.77 -33.97 -9.64
N ARG A 25 -17.27 -34.90 -8.83
CA ARG A 25 -17.38 -34.83 -7.37
C ARG A 25 -16.04 -35.19 -6.75
N TRP A 26 -15.37 -34.26 -6.07
CA TRP A 26 -14.23 -34.58 -5.19
C TRP A 26 -14.59 -34.26 -3.73
N ARG A 27 -14.39 -35.28 -2.89
CA ARG A 27 -14.79 -35.37 -1.49
C ARG A 27 -13.90 -34.47 -0.62
N ARG A 28 -14.53 -33.75 0.32
CA ARG A 28 -13.89 -33.15 1.50
C ARG A 28 -13.28 -34.25 2.37
N GLY A 29 -11.99 -34.12 2.68
CA GLY A 29 -11.35 -34.73 3.84
C GLY A 29 -11.04 -33.63 4.84
N SER A 30 -11.70 -33.67 5.98
CA SER A 30 -11.43 -32.82 7.14
C SER A 30 -10.25 -33.41 7.91
N ALA A 31 -9.24 -32.61 8.21
CA ALA A 31 -8.28 -32.90 9.28
C ALA A 31 -7.87 -31.58 9.94
N SER A 32 -8.41 -31.39 11.13
CA SER A 32 -8.03 -30.38 12.11
C SER A 32 -6.71 -30.76 12.77
N SER A 33 -5.73 -29.87 12.76
CA SER A 33 -4.64 -29.90 13.74
C SER A 33 -4.12 -28.49 13.97
N SER A 34 -4.45 -27.96 15.13
CA SER A 34 -3.97 -26.70 15.69
C SER A 34 -2.48 -26.85 16.04
N SER A 35 -1.63 -26.00 15.46
CA SER A 35 -0.25 -25.84 15.93
C SER A 35 0.15 -24.38 15.84
N SER A 36 0.31 -23.77 17.01
CA SER A 36 0.85 -22.43 17.22
C SER A 36 2.27 -22.34 16.66
N SER A 37 2.47 -21.63 15.55
CA SER A 37 3.80 -21.35 15.01
C SER A 37 4.13 -19.87 15.19
N ALA A 38 4.97 -19.58 16.17
CA ALA A 38 5.66 -18.30 16.28
C ALA A 38 6.53 -18.10 15.01
N PHE A 39 6.41 -16.92 14.40
CA PHE A 39 7.12 -16.52 13.19
C PHE A 39 8.64 -16.69 13.31
N ARG A 40 9.23 -17.52 12.44
CA ARG A 40 10.60 -17.37 11.95
C ARG A 40 10.54 -16.65 10.61
N ALA A 41 10.95 -15.39 10.59
CA ALA A 41 11.23 -14.70 9.35
C ALA A 41 12.38 -15.43 8.61
N CYS A 42 12.19 -15.71 7.33
CA CYS A 42 13.22 -16.28 6.47
C CYS A 42 14.36 -15.26 6.31
N ALA A 43 15.43 -15.43 7.08
CA ALA A 43 16.72 -14.84 6.77
C ALA A 43 17.30 -15.60 5.57
N GLY A 44 17.50 -14.91 4.45
CA GLY A 44 18.38 -15.38 3.40
C GLY A 44 19.76 -15.60 4.00
N GLY A 45 20.26 -16.82 3.91
CA GLY A 45 21.62 -17.14 4.30
C GLY A 45 22.57 -16.66 3.23
N ASP A 46 23.45 -15.73 3.60
CA ASP A 46 24.82 -15.69 3.08
C ASP A 46 25.74 -15.51 4.30
N ALA A 47 26.49 -16.57 4.60
CA ALA A 47 27.52 -16.56 5.62
C ALA A 47 28.80 -16.03 4.99
N SER A 48 29.25 -14.84 5.42
CA SER A 48 30.65 -14.47 5.72
C SER A 48 30.77 -12.95 5.84
N GLY A 49 31.15 -12.45 7.02
CA GLY A 49 31.54 -11.05 7.21
C GLY A 49 31.04 -10.46 8.54
N ASP A 50 31.94 -10.44 9.52
CA ASP A 50 31.76 -9.93 10.88
C ASP A 50 31.57 -8.39 10.93
N GLY A 51 30.74 -7.91 11.85
CA GLY A 51 30.65 -6.50 12.28
C GLY A 51 29.39 -5.71 11.86
N GLY A 52 28.38 -5.65 12.75
CA GLY A 52 27.31 -4.63 12.71
C GLY A 52 25.96 -5.12 13.24
N GLY A 53 25.47 -4.52 14.33
CA GLY A 53 24.26 -4.94 15.05
C GLY A 53 22.97 -4.90 14.20
N GLY A 54 22.63 -6.02 13.58
CA GLY A 54 21.31 -6.25 12.99
C GLY A 54 20.29 -6.62 14.06
N GLY A 55 19.68 -5.62 14.69
CA GLY A 55 18.54 -5.83 15.58
C GLY A 55 17.40 -6.54 14.83
N ARG A 56 16.71 -7.48 15.51
CA ARG A 56 15.48 -8.10 14.99
C ARG A 56 14.55 -7.01 14.45
N PRO A 57 13.88 -7.21 13.30
CA PRO A 57 12.89 -6.24 12.83
C PRO A 57 11.87 -6.01 13.95
N ALA A 58 11.66 -4.75 14.29
CA ALA A 58 10.67 -4.35 15.29
C ALA A 58 9.31 -4.97 14.91
N ARG A 59 8.57 -5.40 15.95
CA ARG A 59 7.32 -6.13 15.76
C ARG A 59 6.27 -5.23 15.13
N MET A 60 5.65 -5.71 14.05
CA MET A 60 4.47 -5.08 13.45
C MET A 60 3.22 -5.48 14.24
N VAL A 61 2.45 -4.50 14.71
CA VAL A 61 1.40 -4.75 15.70
C VAL A 61 -0.01 -4.82 15.13
N LEU A 62 -0.24 -4.39 13.88
CA LEU A 62 -1.59 -4.22 13.33
C LEU A 62 -2.46 -5.49 13.47
N HIS A 63 -1.98 -6.62 12.95
CA HIS A 63 -2.75 -7.85 12.96
C HIS A 63 -2.92 -8.44 14.37
N ASP A 64 -1.86 -8.44 15.18
CA ASP A 64 -1.94 -8.94 16.56
C ASP A 64 -2.92 -8.11 17.40
N SER A 65 -2.97 -6.81 17.14
CA SER A 65 -3.86 -5.88 17.82
C SER A 65 -5.33 -6.08 17.45
N LEU A 66 -5.61 -6.33 16.16
CA LEU A 66 -6.95 -6.65 15.67
C LEU A 66 -7.43 -8.01 16.16
N GLU A 67 -6.54 -9.00 16.19
CA GLU A 67 -6.85 -10.33 16.72
C GLU A 67 -7.14 -10.30 18.22
N GLY A 68 -6.34 -9.57 19.01
CA GLY A 68 -6.60 -9.33 20.43
C GLY A 68 -7.92 -8.57 20.68
N ALA A 69 -8.45 -7.89 19.66
CA ALA A 69 -9.74 -7.21 19.67
C ALA A 69 -10.91 -8.09 19.21
N GLY A 70 -10.67 -9.37 18.90
CA GLY A 70 -11.69 -10.29 18.39
C GLY A 70 -12.03 -10.08 16.91
N VAL A 71 -11.24 -9.29 16.16
CA VAL A 71 -11.39 -9.15 14.71
C VAL A 71 -10.55 -10.24 14.03
N SER A 72 -11.19 -11.03 13.16
CA SER A 72 -10.45 -12.04 12.38
C SER A 72 -9.42 -11.38 11.48
N THR A 73 -8.18 -11.85 11.54
CA THR A 73 -7.06 -11.35 10.72
C THR A 73 -6.49 -12.41 9.78
N GLU A 74 -7.13 -13.57 9.67
CA GLU A 74 -6.63 -14.71 8.88
C GLU A 74 -6.33 -14.30 7.43
N HIS A 75 -7.29 -13.70 6.74
CA HIS A 75 -7.14 -13.29 5.34
C HIS A 75 -6.17 -12.12 5.17
N ALA A 76 -6.18 -11.15 6.09
CA ALA A 76 -5.24 -10.03 6.09
C ALA A 76 -3.78 -10.50 6.28
N ARG A 77 -3.53 -11.43 7.21
CA ARG A 77 -2.20 -12.02 7.43
C ARG A 77 -1.74 -12.83 6.22
N ALA A 78 -2.62 -13.69 5.68
CA ALA A 78 -2.29 -14.48 4.49
C ALA A 78 -1.92 -13.58 3.29
N ALA A 79 -2.66 -12.49 3.08
CA ALA A 79 -2.34 -11.51 2.06
C ALA A 79 -1.02 -10.78 2.34
N ARG A 80 -0.75 -10.41 3.60
CA ARG A 80 0.54 -9.80 3.99
C ARG A 80 1.72 -10.73 3.76
N GLU A 81 1.58 -12.01 4.06
CA GLU A 81 2.60 -13.04 3.78
C GLU A 81 2.82 -13.21 2.28
N GLY A 82 1.74 -13.22 1.49
CA GLY A 82 1.82 -13.23 0.02
C GLY A 82 2.60 -12.04 -0.53
N PHE A 83 2.35 -10.84 -0.02
CA PHE A 83 3.11 -9.63 -0.35
C PHE A 83 4.58 -9.76 0.06
N ALA A 84 4.86 -10.13 1.32
CA ALA A 84 6.22 -10.29 1.83
C ALA A 84 7.03 -11.33 1.03
N LYS A 85 6.38 -12.41 0.57
CA LYS A 85 7.00 -13.40 -0.30
C LYS A 85 7.43 -12.82 -1.65
N GLN A 86 6.65 -11.91 -2.25
CA GLN A 86 7.05 -11.25 -3.48
C GLN A 86 8.16 -10.22 -3.24
N VAL A 87 8.05 -9.44 -2.17
CA VAL A 87 9.10 -8.48 -1.78
C VAL A 87 10.43 -9.18 -1.51
N GLY A 88 10.42 -10.33 -0.83
CA GLY A 88 11.62 -11.14 -0.58
C GLY A 88 12.29 -11.70 -1.84
N ARG A 89 11.61 -11.67 -3.00
CA ARG A 89 12.18 -12.05 -4.31
C ARG A 89 12.75 -10.86 -5.08
N LEU A 90 12.60 -9.62 -4.58
CA LEU A 90 13.26 -8.45 -5.15
C LEU A 90 14.73 -8.43 -4.71
N THR A 91 15.61 -8.96 -5.56
CA THR A 91 17.05 -8.75 -5.40
C THR A 91 17.39 -7.27 -5.57
N ARG A 92 18.58 -6.83 -5.11
CA ARG A 92 19.04 -5.43 -5.32
C ARG A 92 18.99 -5.04 -6.81
N LEU A 93 19.37 -5.96 -7.69
CA LEU A 93 19.34 -5.74 -9.14
C LEU A 93 17.89 -5.68 -9.65
N ASP A 94 17.04 -6.64 -9.29
CA ASP A 94 15.63 -6.65 -9.73
C ASP A 94 14.86 -5.43 -9.23
N ALA A 95 15.17 -4.94 -8.03
CA ALA A 95 14.55 -3.77 -7.43
C ALA A 95 14.76 -2.50 -8.27
N GLU A 96 15.95 -2.33 -8.84
CA GLU A 96 16.35 -1.19 -9.66
C GLU A 96 16.07 -1.40 -11.16
N THR A 97 15.71 -2.62 -11.57
CA THR A 97 15.33 -2.89 -12.96
C THR A 97 13.95 -2.36 -13.32
N SER A 98 13.81 -1.94 -14.59
CA SER A 98 12.54 -1.53 -15.18
C SER A 98 11.46 -2.59 -14.97
N ILE A 99 10.24 -2.15 -14.65
CA ILE A 99 9.06 -3.01 -14.47
C ILE A 99 8.78 -3.93 -15.68
N ALA A 100 9.23 -3.54 -16.88
CA ALA A 100 9.03 -4.31 -18.12
C ALA A 100 10.01 -5.48 -18.28
N ILE A 101 11.05 -5.56 -17.44
CA ILE A 101 12.17 -6.52 -17.60
C ILE A 101 12.40 -7.37 -16.36
N SER A 102 11.91 -6.94 -15.20
CA SER A 102 12.12 -7.66 -13.93
C SER A 102 11.61 -9.10 -13.97
N ARG A 103 12.43 -10.02 -13.42
CA ARG A 103 12.15 -11.48 -13.41
C ARG A 103 11.99 -12.05 -12.00
N GLY A 104 12.38 -11.31 -10.96
CA GLY A 104 12.36 -11.78 -9.58
C GLY A 104 10.95 -11.87 -8.98
N ALA A 105 10.29 -10.73 -8.80
CA ALA A 105 9.01 -10.63 -8.12
C ALA A 105 7.83 -10.52 -9.10
N ASP A 106 6.73 -11.19 -8.76
CA ASP A 106 5.44 -11.02 -9.43
C ASP A 106 4.77 -9.75 -8.86
N LEU A 107 4.93 -8.65 -9.60
CA LEU A 107 4.46 -7.32 -9.18
C LEU A 107 2.93 -7.26 -9.13
N ALA A 108 2.23 -7.96 -10.03
CA ALA A 108 0.78 -7.99 -10.05
C ALA A 108 0.23 -8.73 -8.84
N ARG A 109 0.79 -9.88 -8.52
CA ARG A 109 0.47 -10.61 -7.30
C ARG A 109 0.80 -9.80 -6.05
N ALA A 110 1.93 -9.10 -6.02
CA ALA A 110 2.27 -8.22 -4.90
C ALA A 110 1.19 -7.14 -4.72
N ALA A 111 0.82 -6.43 -5.79
CA ALA A 111 -0.23 -5.40 -5.74
C ALA A 111 -1.61 -5.98 -5.37
N LEU A 112 -1.95 -7.16 -5.86
CA LEU A 112 -3.20 -7.85 -5.50
C LEU A 112 -3.22 -8.32 -4.05
N CYS A 113 -2.07 -8.71 -3.48
CA CYS A 113 -1.95 -9.00 -2.05
C CYS A 113 -2.17 -7.75 -1.20
N VAL A 114 -1.67 -6.58 -1.64
CA VAL A 114 -1.98 -5.29 -0.99
C VAL A 114 -3.49 -5.03 -0.98
N ALA A 115 -4.15 -5.21 -2.13
CA ALA A 115 -5.60 -5.04 -2.26
C ALA A 115 -6.38 -6.06 -1.41
N ALA A 116 -5.93 -7.32 -1.37
CA ALA A 116 -6.58 -8.38 -0.59
C ALA A 116 -6.52 -8.11 0.92
N GLU A 117 -5.39 -7.61 1.41
CA GLU A 117 -5.25 -7.24 2.81
C GLU A 117 -6.09 -5.99 3.13
N ASP A 118 -6.03 -4.95 2.30
CA ASP A 118 -6.85 -3.73 2.51
C ASP A 118 -8.37 -3.98 2.42
N ASP A 119 -8.79 -4.95 1.61
CA ASP A 119 -10.16 -5.47 1.60
C ASP A 119 -10.45 -6.17 2.93
N SER A 120 -9.63 -7.13 3.35
CA SER A 120 -9.84 -7.88 4.60
C SER A 120 -9.82 -7.01 5.86
N LEU A 121 -9.12 -5.87 5.86
CA LEU A 121 -9.07 -4.96 7.02
C LEU A 121 -10.38 -4.17 7.21
N VAL A 122 -11.23 -4.10 6.17
CA VAL A 122 -12.46 -3.29 6.16
C VAL A 122 -13.70 -4.10 5.85
N SER A 123 -13.59 -5.13 5.02
CA SER A 123 -14.67 -6.05 4.75
C SER A 123 -14.78 -7.04 5.92
N HIS A 124 -16.01 -7.31 6.34
CA HIS A 124 -16.32 -8.44 7.24
C HIS A 124 -16.50 -9.74 6.43
N SER A 125 -15.89 -9.82 5.24
CA SER A 125 -16.05 -10.96 4.36
C SER A 125 -15.41 -12.20 4.98
N SER A 126 -16.14 -13.30 4.99
CA SER A 126 -15.60 -14.61 5.35
C SER A 126 -14.74 -15.22 4.24
N VAL A 127 -14.79 -14.65 3.03
CA VAL A 127 -14.10 -15.13 1.83
C VAL A 127 -12.98 -14.16 1.46
N PRO A 128 -11.75 -14.64 1.22
CA PRO A 128 -10.64 -13.79 0.81
C PRO A 128 -10.82 -13.28 -0.62
N LEU A 129 -10.20 -12.14 -0.93
CA LEU A 129 -10.08 -11.68 -2.31
C LEU A 129 -9.35 -12.77 -3.13
N PRO A 130 -9.91 -13.21 -4.28
CA PRO A 130 -9.35 -14.34 -5.03
C PRO A 130 -8.15 -13.89 -5.88
N VAL A 131 -6.99 -13.67 -5.24
CA VAL A 131 -5.75 -13.21 -5.88
C VAL A 131 -5.40 -14.06 -7.11
N GLU A 132 -5.44 -15.38 -7.00
CA GLU A 132 -5.14 -16.30 -8.12
C GLU A 132 -6.07 -16.08 -9.32
N ALA A 133 -7.35 -15.81 -9.08
CA ALA A 133 -8.30 -15.58 -10.17
C ALA A 133 -8.02 -14.25 -10.89
N PHE A 134 -7.56 -13.23 -10.17
CA PHE A 134 -7.17 -11.97 -10.78
C PHE A 134 -5.84 -12.07 -11.54
N VAL A 135 -4.87 -12.84 -11.04
CA VAL A 135 -3.64 -13.14 -11.79
C VAL A 135 -3.98 -13.91 -13.08
N SER A 136 -4.81 -14.95 -13.00
CA SER A 136 -5.27 -15.69 -14.19
C SER A 136 -5.97 -14.79 -15.21
N ARG A 137 -6.71 -13.77 -14.77
CA ARG A 137 -7.33 -12.80 -15.69
C ARG A 137 -6.31 -11.90 -16.39
N LEU A 138 -5.17 -11.61 -15.76
CA LEU A 138 -4.06 -10.89 -16.42
C LEU A 138 -3.39 -11.78 -17.47
N ASP A 139 -3.27 -13.08 -17.18
CA ASP A 139 -2.80 -14.07 -18.17
C ASP A 139 -3.78 -14.19 -19.35
N ASP A 140 -5.09 -14.23 -19.06
CA ASP A 140 -6.15 -14.24 -20.08
C ASP A 140 -6.11 -12.96 -20.93
N LEU A 141 -5.83 -11.79 -20.31
CA LEU A 141 -5.67 -10.54 -21.04
C LEU A 141 -4.47 -10.59 -22.00
N SER A 142 -3.38 -11.21 -21.56
CA SER A 142 -2.15 -11.38 -22.36
C SER A 142 -2.36 -12.35 -23.51
N THR A 143 -3.01 -13.49 -23.26
CA THR A 143 -3.35 -14.46 -24.31
C THR A 143 -4.42 -13.94 -25.27
N GLY A 144 -5.35 -13.11 -24.79
CA GLY A 144 -6.32 -12.41 -25.62
C GLY A 144 -5.67 -11.48 -26.65
N PHE A 145 -4.56 -10.81 -26.32
CA PHE A 145 -3.81 -10.01 -27.29
C PHE A 145 -3.30 -10.86 -28.47
N LEU A 146 -2.91 -12.11 -28.18
CA LEU A 146 -2.44 -13.07 -29.19
C LEU A 146 -3.59 -13.65 -30.02
N ALA A 147 -4.70 -14.00 -29.37
CA ALA A 147 -5.82 -14.70 -29.99
C ALA A 147 -6.74 -13.78 -30.80
N ASP A 148 -6.94 -12.54 -30.37
CA ASP A 148 -7.88 -11.60 -30.97
C ASP A 148 -7.33 -10.93 -32.25
N GLY A 149 -6.17 -11.38 -32.77
CA GLY A 149 -5.60 -10.90 -34.03
C GLY A 149 -4.99 -9.50 -33.98
N TYR A 150 -4.66 -9.00 -32.78
CA TYR A 150 -4.00 -7.69 -32.60
C TYR A 150 -2.48 -7.74 -32.80
N LEU A 151 -1.92 -8.90 -33.11
CA LEU A 151 -0.49 -9.00 -33.43
C LEU A 151 -0.17 -8.24 -34.72
N PRO A 152 0.91 -7.45 -34.74
CA PRO A 152 1.37 -6.82 -35.97
C PRO A 152 1.91 -7.88 -36.95
N PRO A 153 2.08 -7.51 -38.24
CA PRO A 153 2.73 -8.38 -39.22
C PRO A 153 4.12 -8.85 -38.76
N ALA A 154 4.51 -10.07 -39.17
CA ALA A 154 5.83 -10.62 -38.85
C ALA A 154 6.94 -9.68 -39.36
N GLY A 155 7.94 -9.41 -38.51
CA GLY A 155 9.04 -8.49 -38.82
C GLY A 155 8.66 -6.99 -38.72
N ALA A 156 7.49 -6.66 -38.18
CA ALA A 156 7.13 -5.27 -37.93
C ALA A 156 8.13 -4.58 -36.98
N PRO A 157 8.43 -3.28 -37.19
CA PRO A 157 9.28 -2.53 -36.29
C PRO A 157 8.74 -2.52 -34.84
N PRO A 158 9.62 -2.45 -33.82
CA PRO A 158 9.24 -2.37 -32.41
C PRO A 158 8.11 -1.37 -32.11
N GLN A 159 8.14 -0.20 -32.74
CA GLN A 159 7.12 0.84 -32.54
C GLN A 159 5.73 0.38 -32.99
N VAL A 160 5.64 -0.29 -34.14
CA VAL A 160 4.36 -0.77 -34.68
C VAL A 160 3.76 -1.82 -33.74
N PHE A 161 4.59 -2.69 -33.18
CA PHE A 161 4.15 -3.67 -32.17
C PHE A 161 3.56 -2.99 -30.94
N LEU A 162 4.28 -2.01 -30.40
CA LEU A 162 3.85 -1.27 -29.21
C LEU A 162 2.58 -0.46 -29.46
N ASP A 163 2.42 0.13 -30.65
CA ASP A 163 1.19 0.84 -31.03
C ASP A 163 -0.04 -0.11 -31.09
N HIS A 164 0.15 -1.37 -31.51
CA HIS A 164 -0.92 -2.38 -31.49
C HIS A 164 -1.30 -2.78 -30.06
N LEU A 165 -0.30 -2.94 -29.18
CA LEU A 165 -0.53 -3.24 -27.78
C LEU A 165 -1.24 -2.08 -27.07
N ASP A 166 -0.81 -0.85 -27.30
CA ASP A 166 -1.47 0.37 -26.80
C ASP A 166 -2.94 0.41 -27.24
N ARG A 167 -3.23 0.12 -28.51
CA ARG A 167 -4.60 0.10 -29.03
C ARG A 167 -5.43 -1.01 -28.38
N TYR A 168 -4.89 -2.22 -28.24
CA TYR A 168 -5.57 -3.32 -27.55
C TYR A 168 -5.91 -2.97 -26.10
N LEU A 169 -4.93 -2.47 -25.35
CA LEU A 169 -5.08 -2.09 -23.95
C LEU A 169 -6.05 -0.92 -23.77
N TYR A 170 -5.81 0.18 -24.48
CA TYR A 170 -6.47 1.47 -24.21
C TYR A 170 -7.73 1.72 -25.03
N VAL A 171 -7.96 0.99 -26.12
CA VAL A 171 -9.18 1.17 -26.92
C VAL A 171 -10.13 0.01 -26.75
N HIS A 172 -9.61 -1.22 -26.62
CA HIS A 172 -10.44 -2.43 -26.74
C HIS A 172 -10.72 -3.15 -25.41
N LYS A 173 -9.81 -3.11 -24.43
CA LYS A 173 -9.98 -3.91 -23.18
C LYS A 173 -10.04 -3.08 -21.90
N VAL A 174 -8.98 -2.35 -21.56
CA VAL A 174 -8.78 -1.81 -20.20
C VAL A 174 -9.48 -0.46 -20.00
N LEU A 175 -9.45 0.43 -21.00
CA LEU A 175 -10.08 1.76 -20.88
C LEU A 175 -11.47 1.86 -21.51
N THR A 176 -12.04 0.77 -22.01
CA THR A 176 -13.47 0.71 -22.39
C THR A 176 -14.37 1.06 -21.19
N CYS A 177 -13.86 0.96 -19.96
CA CYS A 177 -14.52 1.36 -18.71
C CYS A 177 -14.04 2.70 -18.10
N ARG A 178 -13.12 3.46 -18.73
CA ARG A 178 -12.59 4.77 -18.27
C ARG A 178 -12.10 4.84 -16.81
N LEU A 179 -11.53 3.76 -16.26
CA LEU A 179 -11.03 3.73 -14.89
C LEU A 179 -9.67 3.05 -14.82
N GLY A 180 -8.67 3.77 -14.33
CA GLY A 180 -7.33 3.23 -14.05
C GLY A 180 -6.31 4.32 -13.77
N SER A 181 -5.57 4.19 -12.67
CA SER A 181 -4.43 5.07 -12.38
C SER A 181 -3.24 4.71 -13.27
N ALA A 182 -2.33 5.66 -13.50
CA ALA A 182 -1.09 5.40 -14.23
C ALA A 182 -0.34 4.18 -13.66
N LEU A 183 -0.29 4.04 -12.33
CA LEU A 183 0.32 2.90 -11.63
C LEU A 183 -0.33 1.56 -12.02
N MET A 184 -1.65 1.49 -11.99
CA MET A 184 -2.38 0.26 -12.35
C MET A 184 -2.20 -0.08 -13.82
N LEU A 185 -2.26 0.93 -14.70
CA LEU A 185 -2.08 0.73 -16.13
C LEU A 185 -0.65 0.28 -16.46
N SER A 186 0.37 0.87 -15.82
CA SER A 186 1.77 0.46 -15.98
C SER A 186 2.00 -0.97 -15.51
N LEU A 187 1.36 -1.36 -14.40
CA LEU A 187 1.42 -2.73 -13.90
C LEU A 187 0.83 -3.71 -14.92
N ILE A 188 -0.39 -3.47 -15.40
CA ILE A 188 -1.06 -4.33 -16.39
C ILE A 188 -0.23 -4.41 -17.68
N TYR A 189 0.27 -3.26 -18.16
CA TYR A 189 1.15 -3.21 -19.34
C TYR A 189 2.38 -4.09 -19.15
N SER A 190 3.03 -3.97 -17.98
CA SER A 190 4.25 -4.73 -17.68
C SER A 190 4.01 -6.24 -17.65
N GLU A 191 2.88 -6.69 -17.12
CA GLU A 191 2.55 -8.13 -17.07
C GLU A 191 2.30 -8.71 -18.47
N ILE A 192 1.61 -7.96 -19.35
CA ILE A 192 1.44 -8.40 -20.74
C ILE A 192 2.80 -8.49 -21.44
N LEU A 193 3.67 -7.49 -21.31
CA LEU A 193 5.01 -7.53 -21.90
C LEU A 193 5.86 -8.70 -21.38
N LYS A 194 5.78 -8.99 -20.08
CA LYS A 194 6.48 -10.14 -19.49
C LYS A 194 5.98 -11.45 -20.09
N MET A 195 4.67 -11.63 -20.21
CA MET A 195 4.08 -12.81 -20.83
C MET A 195 4.49 -12.95 -22.30
N LEU A 196 4.44 -11.86 -23.08
CA LEU A 196 4.86 -11.87 -24.48
C LEU A 196 6.34 -12.21 -24.64
N ARG A 197 7.21 -11.75 -23.72
CA ARG A 197 8.62 -12.13 -23.67
C ARG A 197 8.81 -13.61 -23.33
N LEU A 198 8.04 -14.15 -22.38
CA LEU A 198 8.09 -15.57 -22.03
C LEU A 198 7.67 -16.47 -23.21
N TYR A 199 6.72 -16.02 -24.03
CA TYR A 199 6.33 -16.70 -25.27
C TYR A 199 7.34 -16.53 -26.42
N GLY A 200 8.42 -15.77 -26.23
CA GLY A 200 9.44 -15.54 -27.27
C GLY A 200 8.98 -14.60 -28.38
N LEU A 201 7.90 -13.83 -28.17
CA LEU A 201 7.33 -12.92 -29.17
C LEU A 201 7.92 -11.51 -29.11
N LEU A 202 8.75 -11.24 -28.12
CA LEU A 202 9.38 -9.95 -27.88
C LEU A 202 10.89 -10.06 -28.11
N GLU A 203 11.35 -9.73 -29.32
CA GLU A 203 12.76 -9.83 -29.74
C GLU A 203 13.61 -8.61 -29.35
N PHE A 204 13.00 -7.58 -28.74
CA PHE A 204 13.65 -6.34 -28.35
C PHE A 204 13.43 -6.01 -26.87
N ASN A 205 14.27 -5.11 -26.34
CA ASN A 205 14.16 -4.66 -24.97
C ASN A 205 13.15 -3.53 -24.87
N VAL A 206 12.04 -3.77 -24.16
CA VAL A 206 11.02 -2.75 -23.91
C VAL A 206 11.22 -2.12 -22.54
N GLU A 207 11.06 -0.82 -22.48
CA GLU A 207 10.85 -0.05 -21.26
C GLU A 207 9.46 0.60 -21.29
N ILE A 208 8.87 0.82 -20.11
CA ILE A 208 7.60 1.52 -19.98
C ILE A 208 7.90 2.95 -19.54
N PHE A 209 7.45 3.91 -20.33
CA PHE A 209 7.35 5.30 -19.94
C PHE A 209 6.19 5.46 -18.95
N PHE A 210 6.50 5.86 -17.73
CA PHE A 210 5.52 6.19 -16.70
C PHE A 210 5.17 7.69 -16.76
N PRO A 211 3.90 8.06 -16.96
CA PRO A 211 3.50 9.45 -17.04
C PRO A 211 3.41 10.06 -15.63
N HIS A 212 3.95 11.26 -15.48
CA HIS A 212 3.82 12.08 -14.26
C HIS A 212 2.71 13.13 -14.38
N ASP A 213 2.05 13.22 -15.54
CA ASP A 213 0.92 14.10 -15.78
C ASP A 213 -0.43 13.34 -15.74
N LEU A 214 -1.52 14.08 -15.56
CA LEU A 214 -2.86 13.51 -15.34
C LEU A 214 -3.53 12.97 -16.62
N ASN A 215 -3.02 13.32 -17.81
CA ASN A 215 -3.71 13.06 -19.08
C ASN A 215 -2.99 12.01 -19.93
N SER A 216 -1.71 11.76 -19.67
CA SER A 216 -0.93 10.76 -20.36
C SER A 216 -1.17 9.36 -19.81
N LEU A 217 -1.07 8.39 -20.71
CA LEU A 217 -1.12 6.97 -20.40
C LEU A 217 0.30 6.40 -20.44
N PRO A 218 0.59 5.34 -19.65
CA PRO A 218 1.83 4.59 -19.80
C PRO A 218 2.01 4.10 -21.23
N ARG A 219 3.24 4.07 -21.74
CA ARG A 219 3.51 3.54 -23.07
C ARG A 219 4.81 2.76 -23.08
N GLY A 220 4.83 1.67 -23.82
CA GLY A 220 6.07 0.97 -24.10
C GLY A 220 6.90 1.72 -25.14
N TYR A 221 8.22 1.62 -25.04
CA TYR A 221 9.14 2.04 -26.09
C TYR A 221 10.36 1.11 -26.13
N ASP A 222 11.06 1.12 -27.26
CA ASP A 222 12.29 0.35 -27.43
C ASP A 222 13.44 1.02 -26.66
N LYS A 223 14.04 0.28 -25.73
CA LYS A 223 15.15 0.73 -24.87
C LYS A 223 16.33 1.28 -25.68
N HIS A 224 16.61 0.75 -26.88
CA HIS A 224 17.69 1.26 -27.72
C HIS A 224 17.45 2.69 -28.23
N LYS A 225 16.20 3.16 -28.18
CA LYS A 225 15.81 4.52 -28.55
C LYS A 225 15.64 5.43 -27.34
N SER A 226 15.96 4.94 -26.13
CA SER A 226 15.92 5.72 -24.90
C SER A 226 16.85 6.93 -25.04
N LYS A 227 16.31 8.13 -24.80
CA LYS A 227 17.07 9.36 -24.69
C LYS A 227 17.43 9.58 -23.22
N LEU A 228 18.49 10.33 -22.94
CA LEU A 228 18.87 10.71 -21.57
C LEU A 228 17.72 11.38 -20.79
N GLY A 229 16.75 11.98 -21.49
CA GLY A 229 15.55 12.59 -20.90
C GLY A 229 14.42 11.61 -20.51
N ASP A 230 14.51 10.33 -20.91
CA ASP A 230 13.49 9.31 -20.63
C ASP A 230 13.72 8.63 -19.29
N GLU A 231 14.96 8.64 -18.77
CA GLU A 231 15.35 8.08 -17.47
C GLU A 231 14.43 8.45 -16.29
N PRO A 232 14.01 9.72 -16.07
CA PRO A 232 13.11 10.08 -14.97
C PRO A 232 11.69 9.51 -15.09
N HIS A 233 11.33 8.95 -16.25
CA HIS A 233 10.04 8.33 -16.50
C HIS A 233 10.11 6.80 -16.50
N ILE A 234 11.29 6.19 -16.31
CA ILE A 234 11.42 4.74 -16.21
C ILE A 234 11.07 4.32 -14.78
N MET A 235 9.95 3.63 -14.63
CA MET A 235 9.55 3.05 -13.36
C MET A 235 10.30 1.73 -13.10
N THR A 236 10.94 1.62 -11.94
CA THR A 236 11.55 0.38 -11.45
C THR A 236 10.55 -0.50 -10.71
N SER A 237 10.88 -1.78 -10.54
CA SER A 237 10.03 -2.72 -9.79
C SER A 237 9.77 -2.29 -8.35
N LYS A 238 10.81 -1.81 -7.66
CA LYS A 238 10.67 -1.31 -6.29
C LYS A 238 9.89 0.01 -6.26
N SER A 239 10.21 0.95 -7.16
CA SER A 239 9.54 2.26 -7.17
C SER A 239 8.04 2.13 -7.49
N LEU A 240 7.62 1.19 -8.34
CA LEU A 240 6.19 0.95 -8.59
C LEU A 240 5.44 0.59 -7.30
N LEU A 241 5.96 -0.38 -6.54
CA LEU A 241 5.34 -0.82 -5.28
C LEU A 241 5.38 0.29 -4.23
N VAL A 242 6.48 1.05 -4.17
CA VAL A 242 6.59 2.22 -3.29
C VAL A 242 5.53 3.27 -3.63
N GLU A 243 5.34 3.60 -4.91
CA GLU A 243 4.35 4.61 -5.33
C GLU A 243 2.91 4.15 -5.06
N ILE A 244 2.59 2.87 -5.26
CA ILE A 244 1.31 2.29 -4.86
C ILE A 244 1.09 2.49 -3.36
N LEU A 245 2.06 2.10 -2.53
CA LEU A 245 1.92 2.18 -1.08
C LEU A 245 1.94 3.61 -0.54
N LYS A 246 2.74 4.52 -1.12
CA LYS A 246 2.71 5.96 -0.79
C LYS A 246 1.37 6.56 -1.14
N THR A 247 0.78 6.19 -2.29
CA THR A 247 -0.56 6.62 -2.67
C THR A 247 -1.59 6.17 -1.64
N LEU A 248 -1.54 4.90 -1.22
CA LEU A 248 -2.45 4.38 -0.19
C LEU A 248 -2.21 5.05 1.17
N LYS A 249 -0.96 5.20 1.60
CA LYS A 249 -0.58 5.90 2.84
C LYS A 249 -1.13 7.33 2.84
N ASN A 250 -0.90 8.11 1.79
CA ASN A 250 -1.42 9.48 1.68
C ASN A 250 -2.96 9.51 1.69
N THR A 251 -3.60 8.59 0.96
CA THR A 251 -5.06 8.49 0.84
C THR A 251 -5.71 8.16 2.18
N PHE A 252 -5.11 7.26 2.96
CA PHE A 252 -5.66 6.77 4.22
C PHE A 252 -5.06 7.44 5.45
N TRP A 253 -4.09 8.35 5.31
CA TRP A 253 -3.50 9.04 6.44
C TRP A 253 -4.58 9.81 7.23
N PRO A 254 -4.78 9.55 8.53
CA PRO A 254 -5.84 10.21 9.31
C PRO A 254 -5.63 11.72 9.53
N PHE A 255 -4.38 12.19 9.45
CA PHE A 255 -3.99 13.54 9.85
C PHE A 255 -3.69 14.42 8.62
N GLN A 256 -4.70 14.71 7.81
CA GLN A 256 -4.57 15.43 6.53
C GLN A 256 -4.53 16.98 6.66
N SER A 257 -4.13 17.54 7.81
CA SER A 257 -4.04 19.01 7.95
C SER A 257 -3.01 19.58 6.98
N ASN A 258 -3.35 20.58 6.16
CA ASN A 258 -2.43 21.12 5.16
C ASN A 258 -1.38 22.09 5.76
N GLN A 259 -1.27 22.18 7.09
CA GLN A 259 -0.47 23.21 7.76
C GLN A 259 1.04 23.00 7.64
N SER A 260 1.53 21.76 7.55
CA SER A 260 2.97 21.46 7.62
C SER A 260 3.59 20.93 6.32
N GLY A 261 2.77 20.51 5.34
CA GLY A 261 3.24 19.81 4.15
C GLY A 261 3.80 18.39 4.40
N SER A 262 3.87 17.94 5.67
CA SER A 262 4.38 16.63 6.07
C SER A 262 3.34 15.83 6.85
N LEU A 263 3.08 14.60 6.40
CA LEU A 263 2.17 13.67 7.08
C LEU A 263 2.59 13.43 8.53
N PHE A 264 3.90 13.32 8.78
CA PHE A 264 4.48 13.09 10.10
C PHE A 264 4.22 14.26 11.03
N LEU A 265 4.55 15.49 10.59
CA LEU A 265 4.35 16.69 11.40
C LEU A 265 2.87 16.89 11.75
N ASN A 266 1.97 16.59 10.81
CA ASN A 266 0.53 16.63 11.07
C ASN A 266 0.08 15.62 12.13
N ALA A 267 0.65 14.41 12.12
CA ALA A 267 0.36 13.41 13.14
C ALA A 267 0.91 13.83 14.51
N VAL A 268 2.09 14.44 14.55
CA VAL A 268 2.70 14.93 15.80
C VAL A 268 1.94 16.14 16.35
N SER A 269 1.53 17.09 15.51
CA SER A 269 0.76 18.27 15.93
C SER A 269 -0.61 17.89 16.48
N ALA A 270 -1.24 16.84 15.92
CA ALA A 270 -2.47 16.27 16.47
C ALA A 270 -2.32 15.79 17.93
N ASN A 271 -1.10 15.45 18.38
CA ASN A 271 -0.84 15.06 19.77
C ASN A 271 -1.02 16.23 20.75
N GLN A 272 -0.75 17.46 20.33
CA GLN A 272 -0.79 18.65 21.21
C GLN A 272 -2.22 19.06 21.56
N HIS A 273 -3.22 18.59 20.80
CA HIS A 273 -4.62 19.02 20.89
C HIS A 273 -5.51 18.01 21.65
N GLY A 274 -4.96 17.34 22.68
CA GLY A 274 -5.67 16.33 23.46
C GLY A 274 -6.93 16.86 24.19
N PRO A 275 -7.80 15.98 24.73
CA PRO A 275 -9.14 16.32 25.24
C PRO A 275 -9.19 17.27 26.45
N GLY A 276 -8.04 17.72 26.96
CA GLY A 276 -7.90 18.45 28.22
C GLY A 276 -7.23 19.83 28.13
N ASN A 277 -6.69 20.26 26.98
CA ASN A 277 -6.14 21.61 26.86
C ASN A 277 -7.21 22.59 26.35
N VAL A 278 -8.20 22.84 27.19
CA VAL A 278 -8.96 24.10 27.19
C VAL A 278 -8.46 24.88 28.39
N GLY A 279 -7.28 25.47 28.24
CA GLY A 279 -6.62 26.27 29.25
C GLY A 279 -5.53 27.09 28.58
N ASP A 280 -5.89 28.35 28.29
CA ASP A 280 -5.02 29.48 28.05
C ASP A 280 -4.27 29.59 26.70
N ASN A 281 -4.90 30.38 25.83
CA ASN A 281 -4.35 31.56 25.15
C ASN A 281 -2.87 31.54 24.75
N GLN A 282 -2.63 31.34 23.45
CA GLN A 282 -1.82 32.28 22.70
C GLN A 282 -2.34 32.40 21.27
N THR A 283 -2.93 33.58 21.01
CA THR A 283 -3.38 34.07 19.73
C THR A 283 -2.20 34.24 18.77
N THR A 284 -2.06 33.35 17.80
CA THR A 284 -1.40 33.68 16.52
C THR A 284 -2.48 34.06 15.50
N PRO A 285 -2.44 35.28 14.92
CA PRO A 285 -3.52 35.80 14.11
C PRO A 285 -3.38 35.35 12.65
N HIS A 286 -3.59 34.08 12.34
CA HIS A 286 -3.73 33.62 10.95
C HIS A 286 -5.04 32.81 10.80
N GLY A 287 -6.04 33.58 10.33
CA GLY A 287 -7.41 33.27 9.89
C GLY A 287 -7.98 31.86 10.00
N ASN A 288 -9.13 31.77 10.69
CA ASN A 288 -10.39 31.03 10.39
C ASN A 288 -10.37 29.57 9.87
N ILE A 289 -9.22 28.95 9.66
CA ILE A 289 -9.02 27.59 9.14
C ILE A 289 -8.85 26.59 10.31
N SER A 290 -8.45 27.09 11.48
CA SER A 290 -8.19 26.31 12.70
C SER A 290 -9.43 25.60 13.27
N THR A 291 -10.64 26.16 13.14
CA THR A 291 -11.85 25.59 13.75
C THR A 291 -12.42 24.40 12.97
N ILE A 292 -12.41 24.46 11.64
CA ILE A 292 -12.88 23.37 10.75
C ILE A 292 -11.92 22.19 10.82
N GLU A 293 -10.61 22.45 10.81
CA GLU A 293 -9.58 21.41 10.92
C GLU A 293 -9.53 20.80 12.32
N MET A 294 -9.69 21.61 13.38
CA MET A 294 -9.83 21.11 14.74
C MET A 294 -11.12 20.29 14.91
N ALA A 295 -12.22 20.71 14.29
CA ALA A 295 -13.45 19.92 14.24
C ALA A 295 -13.25 18.63 13.44
N ALA A 296 -12.48 18.64 12.35
CA ALA A 296 -12.17 17.46 11.55
C ALA A 296 -11.25 16.47 12.29
N ALA A 297 -10.20 16.95 12.96
CA ALA A 297 -9.31 16.14 13.79
C ALA A 297 -10.04 15.58 15.02
N LYS A 298 -10.86 16.40 15.69
CA LYS A 298 -11.69 15.96 16.83
C LYS A 298 -12.81 15.03 16.38
N ALA A 299 -13.41 15.23 15.21
CA ALA A 299 -14.38 14.33 14.63
C ALA A 299 -13.73 13.02 14.17
N ALA A 300 -12.53 13.05 13.57
CA ALA A 300 -11.77 11.86 13.25
C ALA A 300 -11.42 11.10 14.54
N GLN A 301 -10.87 11.77 15.55
CA GLN A 301 -10.60 11.16 16.85
C GLN A 301 -11.87 10.62 17.53
N HIS A 302 -12.98 11.35 17.51
CA HIS A 302 -14.26 10.92 18.09
C HIS A 302 -14.86 9.74 17.32
N ARG A 303 -14.76 9.72 15.99
CA ARG A 303 -15.16 8.62 15.12
C ARG A 303 -14.28 7.39 15.35
N LEU A 304 -12.96 7.55 15.45
CA LEU A 304 -12.02 6.49 15.82
C LEU A 304 -12.34 5.93 17.21
N MET A 305 -12.66 6.80 18.18
CA MET A 305 -13.03 6.43 19.54
C MET A 305 -14.41 5.75 19.66
N ARG A 306 -15.29 5.91 18.67
CA ARG A 306 -16.58 5.20 18.56
C ARG A 306 -16.58 4.10 17.49
N GLY A 307 -15.39 3.81 16.94
CA GLY A 307 -15.15 2.95 15.78
C GLY A 307 -16.14 3.09 14.63
N VAL A 308 -16.40 4.35 14.24
CA VAL A 308 -16.95 4.73 12.94
C VAL A 308 -15.75 5.02 12.02
N TRP A 309 -15.38 4.05 11.18
CA TRP A 309 -14.05 4.02 10.54
C TRP A 309 -13.96 4.62 9.12
N THR A 310 -14.97 5.35 8.63
CA THR A 310 -15.16 5.40 7.15
C THR A 310 -15.31 6.79 6.53
N ASN A 311 -14.31 7.19 5.74
CA ASN A 311 -14.35 7.52 4.30
C ASN A 311 -12.90 7.89 3.89
N VAL A 312 -12.46 7.58 2.67
CA VAL A 312 -11.20 8.09 2.06
C VAL A 312 -10.92 9.57 2.38
N ARG A 313 -11.98 10.39 2.49
CA ARG A 313 -11.88 11.83 2.82
C ARG A 313 -11.46 12.17 4.25
N PHE A 314 -11.45 11.22 5.19
CA PHE A 314 -11.11 11.46 6.60
C PHE A 314 -10.02 10.50 7.12
N GLY A 315 -9.40 9.71 6.23
CA GLY A 315 -8.40 8.70 6.56
C GLY A 315 -8.95 7.41 7.19
N ASP A 316 -8.10 6.39 7.26
CA ASP A 316 -8.37 5.06 7.80
C ASP A 316 -7.10 4.54 8.51
N MET A 317 -7.16 4.46 9.85
CA MET A 317 -6.00 4.07 10.66
C MET A 317 -5.48 2.67 10.33
N ARG A 318 -6.35 1.70 10.01
CA ARG A 318 -5.93 0.31 9.72
C ARG A 318 -5.14 0.27 8.43
N ARG A 319 -5.68 0.90 7.39
CA ARG A 319 -5.01 0.94 6.07
C ARG A 319 -3.77 1.83 6.09
N ALA A 320 -3.74 2.90 6.88
CA ALA A 320 -2.53 3.71 7.07
C ALA A 320 -1.41 2.91 7.74
N LEU A 321 -1.72 2.19 8.83
CA LEU A 321 -0.78 1.27 9.48
C LEU A 321 -0.31 0.19 8.49
N ALA A 322 -1.22 -0.44 7.76
CA ALA A 322 -0.88 -1.48 6.80
C ALA A 322 0.04 -0.97 5.68
N ALA A 323 -0.24 0.22 5.14
CA ALA A 323 0.61 0.86 4.13
C ALA A 323 2.02 1.15 4.67
N CYS A 324 2.13 1.74 5.88
CA CYS A 324 3.42 2.00 6.51
C CYS A 324 4.22 0.72 6.78
N GLU A 325 3.59 -0.32 7.32
CA GLU A 325 4.28 -1.59 7.57
C GLU A 325 4.80 -2.22 6.27
N ARG A 326 4.02 -2.19 5.17
CA ARG A 326 4.46 -2.69 3.85
C ARG A 326 5.60 -1.86 3.27
N LEU A 327 5.60 -0.53 3.48
CA LEU A 327 6.70 0.35 3.09
C LEU A 327 7.98 0.03 3.88
N ILE A 328 7.86 -0.28 5.17
CA ILE A 328 8.95 -0.78 6.00
C ILE A 328 9.46 -2.13 5.48
N LEU A 329 8.58 -3.05 5.09
CA LEU A 329 8.99 -4.34 4.49
C LEU A 329 9.78 -4.17 3.18
N LEU A 330 9.44 -3.15 2.37
CA LEU A 330 10.19 -2.83 1.15
C LEU A 330 11.57 -2.22 1.43
N ASN A 331 11.85 -1.82 2.68
CA ASN A 331 13.08 -1.16 3.10
C ASN A 331 13.47 -0.03 2.13
N HIS A 332 12.53 0.87 1.84
CA HIS A 332 12.71 1.95 0.87
C HIS A 332 13.34 3.20 1.48
N ASP A 333 12.77 3.69 2.59
CA ASP A 333 13.15 4.94 3.23
C ASP A 333 13.04 4.79 4.76
N PRO A 334 14.08 5.14 5.55
CA PRO A 334 13.99 5.12 7.00
C PRO A 334 12.88 6.00 7.58
N ARG A 335 12.42 7.05 6.88
CA ARG A 335 11.30 7.91 7.31
C ARG A 335 10.00 7.13 7.51
N GLU A 336 9.85 5.97 6.90
CA GLU A 336 8.69 5.12 7.12
C GLU A 336 8.61 4.59 8.57
N LEU A 337 9.75 4.48 9.26
CA LEU A 337 9.81 4.07 10.67
C LEU A 337 9.22 5.14 11.59
N ARG A 338 9.56 6.43 11.40
CA ARG A 338 9.02 7.53 12.22
C ARG A 338 7.52 7.74 11.94
N ASP A 339 7.10 7.58 10.69
CA ASP A 339 5.70 7.74 10.30
C ASP A 339 4.84 6.64 10.92
N TYR A 340 5.32 5.38 10.88
CA TYR A 340 4.67 4.29 11.59
C TYR A 340 4.62 4.52 13.10
N ALA A 341 5.72 4.99 13.70
CA ALA A 341 5.76 5.30 15.12
C ALA A 341 4.73 6.37 15.53
N ALA A 342 4.50 7.39 14.69
CA ALA A 342 3.46 8.38 14.92
C ALA A 342 2.06 7.75 14.95
N LEU A 343 1.76 6.82 14.04
CA LEU A 343 0.49 6.08 14.07
C LEU A 343 0.35 5.20 15.31
N LEU A 344 1.44 4.51 15.71
CA LEU A 344 1.46 3.68 16.92
C LEU A 344 1.16 4.49 18.20
N TYR A 345 1.72 5.70 18.29
CA TYR A 345 1.44 6.63 19.40
C TYR A 345 -0.07 6.90 19.53
N HIS A 346 -0.75 7.19 18.41
CA HIS A 346 -2.18 7.46 18.39
C HIS A 346 -3.04 6.24 18.72
N CYS A 347 -2.54 5.04 18.42
CA CYS A 347 -3.16 3.79 18.79
C CYS A 347 -2.89 3.39 20.26
N GLY A 348 -1.96 4.06 20.94
CA GLY A 348 -1.58 3.79 22.32
C GLY A 348 -0.50 2.71 22.49
N TYR A 349 0.14 2.27 21.41
CA TYR A 349 1.26 1.32 21.44
C TYR A 349 2.58 2.05 21.72
N TYR A 350 2.72 2.57 22.95
CA TYR A 350 3.83 3.46 23.33
C TYR A 350 5.20 2.76 23.36
N GLU A 351 5.26 1.49 23.78
CA GLU A 351 6.50 0.71 23.77
C GLU A 351 7.00 0.47 22.34
N ASP A 352 6.13 -0.03 21.46
CA ASP A 352 6.46 -0.25 20.05
C ASP A 352 6.80 1.09 19.37
N CYS A 353 6.04 2.16 19.66
CA CYS A 353 6.33 3.52 19.18
C CYS A 353 7.77 3.94 19.51
N LEU A 354 8.19 3.78 20.77
CA LEU A 354 9.55 4.13 21.21
C LEU A 354 10.61 3.30 20.47
N GLN A 355 10.35 2.00 20.27
CA GLN A 355 11.27 1.12 19.54
C GLN A 355 11.45 1.54 18.07
N TYR A 356 10.37 1.91 17.38
CA TYR A 356 10.46 2.39 16.00
C TYR A 356 11.14 3.77 15.89
N LEU A 357 10.93 4.68 16.85
CA LEU A 357 11.67 5.96 16.90
C LEU A 357 13.18 5.73 17.10
N ALA A 358 13.56 4.81 17.98
CA ALA A 358 14.98 4.46 18.18
C ALA A 358 15.59 3.82 16.92
N SER A 359 14.83 2.98 16.23
CA SER A 359 15.25 2.37 14.96
C SER A 359 15.43 3.42 13.88
N TYR A 360 14.53 4.41 13.78
CA TYR A 360 14.67 5.55 12.88
C TYR A 360 15.95 6.34 13.16
N GLN A 361 16.19 6.72 14.42
CA GLN A 361 17.39 7.47 14.83
C GLN A 361 18.69 6.73 14.49
N THR A 362 18.69 5.41 14.67
CA THR A 362 19.83 4.56 14.29
C THR A 362 20.03 4.57 12.77
N ALA A 363 18.95 4.51 11.99
CA ALA A 363 19.01 4.46 10.52
C ALA A 363 19.43 5.80 9.88
N VAL A 364 19.14 6.93 10.53
CA VAL A 364 19.53 8.27 10.05
C VAL A 364 20.77 8.83 10.76
N ALA A 365 21.43 8.03 11.61
CA ALA A 365 22.63 8.45 12.34
C ALA A 365 23.72 8.92 11.36
N GLY A 366 24.22 10.14 11.59
CA GLY A 366 25.24 10.76 10.74
C GLY A 366 24.71 11.47 9.48
N GLN A 367 23.39 11.50 9.25
CA GLN A 367 22.79 12.35 8.23
C GLN A 367 22.77 13.82 8.69
N HIS A 368 23.05 14.75 7.76
CA HIS A 368 22.97 16.18 8.02
C HIS A 368 21.75 16.78 7.32
N TRP A 369 20.84 17.36 8.10
CA TRP A 369 19.61 17.95 7.59
C TRP A 369 19.87 19.38 7.10
N ASN A 370 19.69 19.59 5.79
CA ASN A 370 19.87 20.91 5.17
C ASN A 370 18.53 21.60 4.87
N ASN A 371 17.45 20.83 4.78
CA ASN A 371 16.12 21.33 4.50
C ASN A 371 15.45 21.77 5.82
N PRO A 372 14.94 23.01 5.94
CA PRO A 372 14.18 23.46 7.10
C PRO A 372 13.05 22.51 7.51
N LEU A 373 12.36 21.88 6.55
CA LEU A 373 11.31 20.91 6.82
C LEU A 373 11.85 19.66 7.53
N GLU A 374 13.02 19.16 7.12
CA GLU A 374 13.63 17.97 7.71
C GLU A 374 14.14 18.24 9.13
N ILE A 375 14.65 19.45 9.37
CA ILE A 375 15.04 19.91 10.72
C ILE A 375 13.82 19.92 11.64
N MET A 376 12.69 20.47 11.17
CA MET A 376 11.44 20.47 11.94
C MET A 376 10.92 19.05 12.21
N GLU A 377 11.03 18.16 11.22
CA GLU A 377 10.65 16.75 11.40
C GLU A 377 11.53 16.04 12.42
N ASP A 378 12.84 16.28 12.41
CA ASP A 378 13.77 15.71 13.40
C ASP A 378 13.50 16.23 14.81
N GLU A 379 13.22 17.53 14.96
CA GLU A 379 12.80 18.12 16.24
C GLU A 379 11.49 17.50 16.74
N ALA A 380 10.52 17.30 15.83
CA ALA A 380 9.26 16.64 16.14
C ALA A 380 9.44 15.17 16.55
N VAL A 381 10.38 14.43 15.96
CA VAL A 381 10.77 13.09 16.40
C VAL A 381 11.28 13.12 17.85
N ASN A 382 12.15 14.07 18.18
CA ASN A 382 12.68 14.22 19.53
C ASN A 382 11.59 14.59 20.56
N THR A 383 10.67 15.47 20.18
CA THR A 383 9.53 15.84 21.01
C THR A 383 8.59 14.65 21.25
N LEU A 384 8.28 13.89 20.20
CA LEU A 384 7.44 12.70 20.32
C LEU A 384 8.10 11.66 21.24
N ARG A 385 9.39 11.41 21.06
CA ARG A 385 10.17 10.47 21.88
C ARG A 385 10.19 10.89 23.35
N ALA A 386 10.43 12.17 23.65
CA ALA A 386 10.40 12.68 25.01
C ALA A 386 9.02 12.48 25.66
N ARG A 387 7.96 12.78 24.92
CA ARG A 387 6.59 12.58 25.39
C ARG A 387 6.24 11.12 25.65
N VAL A 388 6.62 10.20 24.76
CA VAL A 388 6.43 8.76 24.96
C VAL A 388 7.20 8.27 26.18
N SER A 389 8.43 8.76 26.37
CA SER A 389 9.26 8.41 27.53
C SER A 389 8.62 8.86 28.84
N LEU A 390 8.03 10.07 28.87
CA LEU A 390 7.28 10.56 30.03
C LEU A 390 6.05 9.70 30.33
N ILE A 391 5.28 9.32 29.29
CA ILE A 391 4.11 8.45 29.43
C ILE A 391 4.50 7.07 30.01
N LEU A 392 5.61 6.51 29.53
CA LEU A 392 6.09 5.20 30.00
C LEU A 392 6.72 5.27 31.39
N ALA A 393 7.24 6.42 31.80
CA ALA A 393 7.77 6.65 33.15
C ALA A 393 6.67 6.90 34.20
N GLU A 394 5.43 7.18 33.79
CA GLU A 394 4.33 7.42 34.72
C GLU A 394 3.78 6.09 35.28
N ASP A 395 3.97 5.90 36.59
CA ASP A 395 3.53 4.71 37.32
C ASP A 395 2.02 4.48 37.16
N GLY A 396 1.66 3.28 36.69
CA GLY A 396 0.28 2.86 36.51
C GLY A 396 -0.36 3.23 35.16
N TRP A 397 0.36 3.89 34.25
CA TRP A 397 -0.17 4.17 32.90
C TRP A 397 -0.35 2.89 32.08
N SER A 398 0.62 1.98 32.14
CA SER A 398 0.55 0.63 31.54
C SER A 398 -0.53 -0.26 32.17
N SER A 399 -0.92 0.03 33.42
CA SER A 399 -2.00 -0.69 34.13
C SER A 399 -3.40 -0.13 33.85
N ARG A 400 -3.54 1.19 33.56
CA ARG A 400 -4.83 1.83 33.25
C ARG A 400 -5.33 1.58 31.82
N ARG A 401 -4.44 1.27 30.89
CA ARG A 401 -4.78 0.74 29.56
C ARG A 401 -4.10 -0.61 29.40
N SER A 402 -4.78 -1.68 29.80
CA SER A 402 -4.43 -2.98 29.23
C SER A 402 -4.39 -2.85 27.70
N PRO A 403 -3.37 -3.38 27.01
CA PRO A 403 -3.33 -3.42 25.54
C PRO A 403 -4.59 -4.05 24.91
N ALA A 404 -5.37 -4.76 25.73
CA ALA A 404 -6.59 -5.49 25.40
C ALA A 404 -7.90 -4.69 25.55
N THR A 405 -7.94 -3.49 26.15
CA THR A 405 -9.12 -2.61 26.04
C THR A 405 -9.03 -1.90 24.69
N SER A 406 -9.06 -2.70 23.63
CA SER A 406 -8.41 -2.38 22.37
C SER A 406 -8.97 -1.10 21.76
N TYR A 407 -8.08 -0.33 21.14
CA TYR A 407 -8.44 0.75 20.21
C TYR A 407 -9.53 0.31 19.20
N TRP A 408 -9.63 -1.01 18.94
CA TRP A 408 -10.51 -1.63 17.98
C TRP A 408 -11.87 -2.11 18.54
N THR A 409 -12.03 -2.33 19.86
CA THR A 409 -13.18 -3.03 20.48
C THR A 409 -14.33 -2.14 20.91
N LYS A 410 -14.28 -0.81 20.74
CA LYS A 410 -15.38 0.09 21.14
C LYS A 410 -16.64 0.00 20.25
N ASN A 411 -16.77 -1.09 19.48
CA ASN A 411 -17.81 -1.33 18.47
C ASN A 411 -18.93 -2.29 18.91
N SER A 412 -19.13 -2.51 20.20
CA SER A 412 -20.24 -3.37 20.66
C SER A 412 -21.61 -2.68 20.69
N GLU A 413 -21.75 -1.41 20.28
CA GLU A 413 -23.07 -0.79 20.09
C GLU A 413 -23.50 -0.89 18.63
N PRO A 414 -24.57 -1.66 18.32
CA PRO A 414 -25.15 -1.72 17.00
C PRO A 414 -25.87 -0.41 16.70
N TRP A 415 -25.74 0.08 15.47
CA TRP A 415 -26.73 0.97 14.86
C TRP A 415 -27.53 0.13 13.86
#